data_AF-A0A2N1TPA1-F1
#
_entry.id   AF-A0A2N1TPA1-F1
#
_cell.length_a   1.000
_cell.length_b   1.000
_cell.length_c   1.000
_cell.angle_alpha   90.00
_cell.angle_beta   90.00
_cell.angle_gamma   90.00
#
_symmetry.space_group_name_H-M   'P 1'
#
loop_
_entity.id
_entity.type
_entity.pdbx_description
1 polymer ?
#
loop_
_entity_poly.entity_id
_entity_poly.type
_entity_poly.pdbx_seq_one_letter_code
_entity_poly.pdbx_strand_id
1 'polypeptide(L)'
;MSDNLFYLLTLLPSLPNLGEPLAPEDAMAKIREESGENLLLLADLLDCENEIEKCAFHYYIQGSREYAPQLSERLPESFHELFATYHNRDEADWMTAVYAAWFELLLETGDATGSGLLKEWAKWEYSLRTRLRIERLRAAGRLPADPDSIVPEFMNELTEQPDHQHLVDFVKTFSEPMRAEKFLDQARIDYLRRAVAQFSFSVDELVAYMLELRIHLRYARLSPEKGRKLLEEVTRL
;
A
#
# COMPACT_ATOMS: atom_id res chain seq x y z
N MET A 1 -22.99 14.66 -6.08
CA MET A 1 -21.65 14.12 -5.79
C MET A 1 -20.54 15.15 -6.05
N SER A 2 -20.57 15.89 -7.17
CA SER A 2 -19.56 16.92 -7.50
C SER A 2 -19.37 18.01 -6.45
N ASP A 3 -20.47 18.55 -5.91
CA ASP A 3 -20.41 19.74 -5.04
C ASP A 3 -19.74 19.45 -3.68
N ASN A 4 -19.85 18.21 -3.21
CA ASN A 4 -19.21 17.76 -1.97
C ASN A 4 -17.70 17.50 -2.16
N LEU A 5 -17.31 16.95 -3.31
CA LEU A 5 -15.88 16.73 -3.64
C LEU A 5 -15.13 18.05 -3.83
N PHE A 6 -15.77 19.06 -4.43
CA PHE A 6 -15.22 20.41 -4.50
C PHE A 6 -14.90 20.94 -3.11
N TYR A 7 -15.88 20.92 -2.20
CA TYR A 7 -15.69 21.41 -0.83
C TYR A 7 -14.60 20.63 -0.11
N LEU A 8 -14.67 19.30 -0.10
CA LEU A 8 -13.71 18.43 0.55
C LEU A 8 -12.28 18.70 0.05
N LEU A 9 -12.03 18.66 -1.25
CA LEU A 9 -10.69 18.85 -1.83
C LEU A 9 -10.11 20.24 -1.54
N THR A 10 -10.94 21.28 -1.43
CA THR A 10 -10.47 22.62 -1.02
C THR A 10 -10.11 22.74 0.46
N LEU A 11 -10.62 21.85 1.31
CA LEU A 11 -10.33 21.82 2.74
C LEU A 11 -9.16 20.91 3.11
N LEU A 12 -8.73 20.04 2.20
CA LEU A 12 -7.61 19.14 2.46
C LEU A 12 -6.30 19.93 2.47
N PRO A 13 -5.43 19.69 3.47
CA PRO A 13 -4.14 20.35 3.52
C PRO A 13 -3.24 19.85 2.38
N SER A 14 -2.42 20.74 1.81
CA SER A 14 -1.40 20.35 0.84
C SER A 14 -0.45 19.31 1.44
N LEU A 15 -0.14 18.27 0.67
CA LEU A 15 0.84 17.26 1.07
C LEU A 15 2.26 17.80 0.89
N PRO A 16 3.15 17.58 1.87
CA PRO A 16 4.52 18.07 1.83
C PRO A 16 5.38 17.20 0.89
N ASN A 17 6.68 17.49 0.76
CA ASN A 17 7.57 16.56 0.05
C ASN A 17 7.84 15.29 0.88
N LEU A 18 8.22 14.20 0.22
CA LEU A 18 8.49 12.94 0.91
C LEU A 18 9.63 13.09 1.94
N GLY A 19 9.28 12.83 3.21
CA GLY A 19 10.19 12.94 4.36
C GLY A 19 10.13 14.27 5.11
N GLU A 20 9.32 15.23 4.66
CA GLU A 20 8.96 16.41 5.46
C GLU A 20 7.86 16.07 6.49
N PRO A 21 7.76 16.82 7.61
CA PRO A 21 6.74 16.59 8.62
C PRO A 21 5.32 16.68 8.04
N LEU A 22 4.48 15.71 8.42
CA LEU A 22 3.08 15.63 8.04
C LEU A 22 2.20 15.81 9.28
N ALA A 23 1.11 16.58 9.16
CA ALA A 23 0.03 16.64 10.15
C ALA A 23 -1.22 15.93 9.57
N PRO A 24 -1.25 14.58 9.59
CA PRO A 24 -2.22 13.79 8.83
C PRO A 24 -3.61 13.69 9.45
N GLU A 25 -3.71 13.90 10.76
CA GLU A 25 -4.93 13.64 11.54
C GLU A 25 -6.11 14.49 11.06
N ASP A 26 -5.86 15.70 10.59
CA ASP A 26 -6.88 16.62 10.09
C ASP A 26 -7.44 16.19 8.72
N ALA A 27 -6.64 15.52 7.89
CA ALA A 27 -7.05 15.18 6.52
C ALA A 27 -8.00 13.98 6.50
N MET A 28 -7.65 12.88 7.18
CA MET A 28 -8.51 11.68 7.23
C MET A 28 -9.80 11.91 8.01
N ALA A 29 -9.76 12.73 9.08
CA ALA A 29 -10.96 13.12 9.81
C ALA A 29 -11.95 13.87 8.90
N LYS A 30 -11.48 14.87 8.13
CA LYS A 30 -12.31 15.61 7.16
C LYS A 30 -12.90 14.71 6.09
N ILE A 31 -12.11 13.77 5.56
CA ILE A 31 -12.63 12.79 4.60
C ILE A 31 -13.75 11.98 5.24
N ARG A 32 -13.57 11.48 6.46
CA ARG A 32 -14.59 10.67 7.15
C ARG A 32 -15.84 11.43 7.53
N GLU A 33 -15.74 12.72 7.87
CA GLU A 33 -16.88 13.57 8.23
C GLU A 33 -17.78 13.89 7.04
N GLU A 34 -17.18 14.18 5.88
CA GLU A 34 -17.91 14.70 4.71
C GLU A 34 -18.28 13.60 3.69
N SER A 35 -17.88 12.36 3.93
CA SER A 35 -17.98 11.27 2.94
C SER A 35 -19.27 10.45 3.00
N GLY A 36 -19.78 10.08 1.82
CA GLY A 36 -20.78 9.02 1.68
C GLY A 36 -20.18 7.62 1.87
N GLU A 37 -21.03 6.59 1.94
CA GLU A 37 -20.64 5.20 2.24
C GLU A 37 -19.46 4.69 1.39
N ASN A 38 -19.46 4.94 0.08
CA ASN A 38 -18.40 4.47 -0.82
C ASN A 38 -17.03 5.13 -0.54
N LEU A 39 -17.01 6.39 -0.11
CA LEU A 39 -15.77 7.08 0.26
C LEU A 39 -15.28 6.67 1.65
N LEU A 40 -16.19 6.32 2.56
CA LEU A 40 -15.83 5.71 3.84
C LEU A 40 -15.22 4.33 3.64
N LEU A 41 -15.79 3.52 2.74
CA LEU A 41 -15.20 2.23 2.35
C LEU A 41 -13.79 2.41 1.77
N LEU A 42 -13.59 3.40 0.87
CA LEU A 42 -12.26 3.72 0.34
C LEU A 42 -11.26 4.09 1.46
N ALA A 43 -11.67 4.95 2.40
CA ALA A 43 -10.82 5.33 3.53
C ALA A 43 -10.44 4.11 4.38
N ASP A 44 -11.42 3.29 4.74
CA ASP A 44 -11.23 2.07 5.52
C ASP A 44 -10.32 1.07 4.78
N LEU A 45 -10.49 0.94 3.47
CA LEU A 45 -9.68 0.06 2.62
C LEU A 45 -8.22 0.54 2.54
N LEU A 46 -7.96 1.84 2.46
CA LEU A 46 -6.59 2.37 2.44
C LEU A 46 -5.89 2.25 3.81
N ASP A 47 -6.65 2.30 4.91
CA ASP A 47 -6.13 2.04 6.26
C ASP A 47 -5.76 0.56 6.49
N CYS A 48 -6.28 -0.37 5.68
CA CYS A 48 -5.99 -1.81 5.80
C CYS A 48 -4.52 -2.15 5.67
N GLU A 49 -3.75 -1.47 4.80
CA GLU A 49 -2.32 -1.75 4.65
C GLU A 49 -1.58 -1.56 5.98
N ASN A 50 -1.91 -0.51 6.73
CA ASN A 50 -1.32 -0.26 8.04
C ASN A 50 -1.65 -1.37 9.04
N GLU A 51 -2.88 -1.89 9.02
CA GLU A 51 -3.27 -3.04 9.86
C GLU A 51 -2.59 -4.35 9.45
N ILE A 52 -2.39 -4.58 8.15
CA ILE A 52 -1.58 -5.71 7.64
C ILE A 52 -0.15 -5.61 8.20
N GLU A 53 0.49 -4.44 8.07
CA GLU A 53 1.86 -4.21 8.54
C GLU A 53 1.99 -4.35 10.06
N LYS A 54 1.05 -3.81 10.85
CA LYS A 54 1.04 -3.97 12.31
C LYS A 54 0.85 -5.41 12.72
N CYS A 55 -0.09 -6.13 12.10
CA CYS A 55 -0.32 -7.54 12.39
C CYS A 55 0.96 -8.35 12.09
N ALA A 56 1.59 -8.10 10.95
CA ALA A 56 2.83 -8.77 10.58
C ALA A 56 3.93 -8.53 11.62
N PHE A 57 4.11 -7.26 12.00
CA PHE A 57 5.12 -6.86 12.99
C PHE A 57 4.86 -7.47 14.37
N HIS A 58 3.63 -7.39 14.88
CA HIS A 58 3.33 -7.92 16.21
C HIS A 58 3.42 -9.44 16.27
N TYR A 59 2.89 -10.14 15.27
CA TYR A 59 2.81 -11.60 15.31
C TYR A 59 4.13 -12.27 14.91
N TYR A 60 4.69 -11.93 13.73
CA TYR A 60 5.86 -12.63 13.20
C TYR A 60 7.19 -12.05 13.67
N ILE A 61 7.26 -10.74 13.93
CA ILE A 61 8.52 -10.09 14.36
C ILE A 61 8.63 -10.06 15.89
N GLN A 62 7.59 -9.62 16.60
CA GLN A 62 7.61 -9.56 18.07
C GLN A 62 7.20 -10.86 18.75
N GLY A 63 6.59 -11.81 18.03
CA GLY A 63 6.08 -13.05 18.61
C GLY A 63 4.86 -12.86 19.53
N SER A 64 4.21 -11.69 19.48
CA SER A 64 3.03 -11.39 20.29
C SER A 64 1.82 -12.11 19.73
N ARG A 65 1.21 -12.97 20.55
CA ARG A 65 -0.03 -13.69 20.20
C ARG A 65 -1.31 -12.94 20.55
N GLU A 66 -1.19 -11.77 21.19
CA GLU A 66 -2.32 -10.99 21.71
C GLU A 66 -2.69 -9.80 20.81
N TYR A 67 -2.18 -9.72 19.58
CA TYR A 67 -2.58 -8.67 18.65
C TYR A 67 -4.04 -8.87 18.19
N ALA A 68 -4.88 -7.87 18.43
CA ALA A 68 -6.24 -7.79 17.92
C ALA A 68 -6.28 -6.81 16.74
N PRO A 69 -6.45 -7.30 15.49
CA PRO A 69 -6.55 -6.44 14.32
C PRO A 69 -7.76 -5.51 14.41
N GLN A 70 -7.59 -4.25 14.01
CA GLN A 70 -8.66 -3.26 13.99
C GLN A 70 -9.12 -3.01 12.55
N LEU A 71 -9.65 -4.05 11.91
CA LEU A 71 -10.26 -3.93 10.59
C LEU A 71 -11.66 -3.32 10.69
N SER A 72 -12.00 -2.46 9.73
CA SER A 72 -13.36 -1.89 9.63
C SER A 72 -14.38 -2.98 9.29
N GLU A 73 -15.54 -2.95 9.95
CA GLU A 73 -16.68 -3.83 9.65
C GLU A 73 -17.29 -3.58 8.25
N ARG A 74 -16.87 -2.52 7.55
CA ARG A 74 -17.31 -2.24 6.17
C ARG A 74 -16.61 -3.12 5.13
N LEU A 75 -15.53 -3.79 5.50
CA LEU A 75 -14.81 -4.67 4.58
C LEU A 75 -15.58 -5.97 4.36
N PRO A 76 -15.45 -6.61 3.19
CA PRO A 76 -16.11 -7.90 2.95
C PRO A 76 -15.68 -8.98 3.94
N GLU A 77 -16.63 -9.81 4.36
CA GLU A 77 -16.40 -10.91 5.31
C GLU A 77 -15.29 -11.86 4.84
N SER A 78 -15.22 -12.13 3.54
CA SER A 78 -14.16 -12.94 2.93
C SER A 78 -12.75 -12.41 3.21
N PHE A 79 -12.58 -11.07 3.24
CA PHE A 79 -11.31 -10.45 3.58
C PHE A 79 -11.00 -10.59 5.08
N HIS A 80 -12.00 -10.43 5.95
CA HIS A 80 -11.84 -10.67 7.38
C HIS A 80 -11.41 -12.11 7.67
N GLU A 81 -12.06 -13.09 7.03
CA GLU A 81 -11.73 -14.51 7.15
C GLU A 81 -10.29 -14.77 6.72
N LEU A 82 -9.89 -14.27 5.54
CA LEU A 82 -8.53 -14.43 5.04
C LEU A 82 -7.51 -13.76 5.97
N PHE A 83 -7.76 -12.52 6.39
CA PHE A 83 -6.88 -11.78 7.29
C PHE A 83 -6.68 -12.58 8.58
N ALA A 84 -7.75 -13.10 9.16
CA ALA A 84 -7.73 -13.87 10.40
C ALA A 84 -6.87 -15.15 10.31
N THR A 85 -6.52 -15.64 9.10
CA THR A 85 -5.67 -16.83 8.95
C THR A 85 -4.19 -16.62 9.29
N TYR A 86 -3.76 -15.41 9.68
CA TYR A 86 -2.35 -15.09 9.98
C TYR A 86 -1.70 -16.04 11.00
N HIS A 87 -2.46 -16.58 11.95
CA HIS A 87 -1.91 -17.48 12.96
C HIS A 87 -1.65 -18.91 12.45
N ASN A 88 -2.22 -19.28 11.30
CA ASN A 88 -2.17 -20.63 10.72
C ASN A 88 -1.32 -20.73 9.45
N ARG A 89 -0.59 -19.67 9.10
CA ARG A 89 0.21 -19.59 7.88
C ARG A 89 1.60 -19.06 8.20
N ASP A 90 2.56 -19.40 7.35
CA ASP A 90 3.86 -18.74 7.36
C ASP A 90 3.72 -17.28 6.91
N GLU A 91 4.56 -16.38 7.44
CA GLU A 91 4.49 -14.94 7.19
C GLU A 91 4.42 -14.63 5.69
N ALA A 92 5.31 -15.22 4.91
CA ALA A 92 5.41 -14.98 3.48
C ALA A 92 4.13 -15.39 2.72
N ASP A 93 3.52 -16.51 3.12
CA ASP A 93 2.32 -17.05 2.48
C ASP A 93 1.08 -16.24 2.86
N TRP A 94 0.95 -15.87 4.14
CA TRP A 94 -0.12 -15.01 4.60
C TRP A 94 -0.04 -13.61 3.97
N MET A 95 1.13 -12.97 4.00
CA MET A 95 1.35 -11.65 3.40
C MET A 95 1.02 -11.66 1.91
N THR A 96 1.47 -12.69 1.18
CA THR A 96 1.16 -12.80 -0.25
C THR A 96 -0.35 -12.88 -0.49
N ALA A 97 -1.06 -13.71 0.28
CA ALA A 97 -2.49 -13.90 0.13
C ALA A 97 -3.30 -12.66 0.53
N VAL A 98 -2.99 -12.04 1.68
CA VAL A 98 -3.74 -10.88 2.19
C VAL A 98 -3.54 -9.64 1.32
N TYR A 99 -2.34 -9.43 0.77
CA TYR A 99 -2.12 -8.36 -0.20
C TYR A 99 -2.85 -8.63 -1.51
N ALA A 100 -2.85 -9.87 -2.02
CA ALA A 100 -3.60 -10.20 -3.24
C ALA A 100 -5.09 -9.87 -3.09
N ALA A 101 -5.71 -10.30 -1.99
CA ALA A 101 -7.10 -9.97 -1.70
C ALA A 101 -7.33 -8.46 -1.50
N TRP A 102 -6.40 -7.76 -0.84
CA TRP A 102 -6.51 -6.32 -0.67
C TRP A 102 -6.45 -5.57 -2.02
N PHE A 103 -5.59 -5.99 -2.94
CA PHE A 103 -5.54 -5.41 -4.29
C PHE A 103 -6.79 -5.73 -5.12
N GLU A 104 -7.36 -6.92 -4.96
CA GLU A 104 -8.66 -7.26 -5.56
C GLU A 104 -9.76 -6.33 -5.04
N LEU A 105 -9.82 -6.08 -3.72
CA LEU A 105 -10.75 -5.11 -3.14
C LEU A 105 -10.53 -3.68 -3.65
N LEU A 106 -9.29 -3.26 -3.93
CA LEU A 106 -9.02 -1.96 -4.55
C LEU A 106 -9.61 -1.86 -5.96
N LEU A 107 -9.56 -2.95 -6.74
CA LEU A 107 -10.17 -3.01 -8.07
C LEU A 107 -11.71 -2.91 -7.96
N GLU A 108 -12.32 -3.72 -7.11
CA GLU A 108 -13.77 -3.72 -6.88
C GLU A 108 -14.28 -2.37 -6.35
N THR A 109 -13.55 -1.77 -5.41
CA THR A 109 -13.87 -0.44 -4.86
C THR A 109 -13.71 0.63 -5.92
N GLY A 110 -12.73 0.49 -6.84
CA GLY A 110 -12.57 1.38 -7.99
C GLY A 110 -13.79 1.33 -8.90
N ASP A 111 -14.33 0.14 -9.17
CA ASP A 111 -15.57 -0.02 -9.94
C ASP A 111 -16.79 0.56 -9.22
N ALA A 112 -16.91 0.35 -7.90
CA ALA A 112 -18.03 0.85 -7.10
C ALA A 112 -18.02 2.38 -6.90
N THR A 113 -16.84 2.98 -6.84
CA THR A 113 -16.64 4.44 -6.67
C THR A 113 -16.57 5.19 -8.00
N GLY A 114 -16.39 4.47 -9.11
CA GLY A 114 -16.10 5.05 -10.42
C GLY A 114 -14.69 5.63 -10.53
N SER A 115 -13.76 5.24 -9.65
CA SER A 115 -12.37 5.68 -9.73
C SER A 115 -11.58 4.84 -10.71
N GLY A 116 -11.27 5.43 -11.87
CA GLY A 116 -10.36 4.83 -12.84
C GLY A 116 -8.93 4.78 -12.28
N LEU A 117 -8.52 5.82 -11.55
CA LEU A 117 -7.20 5.89 -10.95
C LEU A 117 -6.97 4.76 -9.93
N LEU A 118 -7.92 4.46 -9.05
CA LEU A 118 -7.75 3.44 -8.03
C LEU A 118 -7.43 2.08 -8.65
N LYS A 119 -8.11 1.77 -9.76
CA LYS A 119 -7.90 0.53 -10.51
C LYS A 119 -6.52 0.49 -11.15
N GLU A 120 -6.14 1.55 -11.85
CA GLU A 120 -4.83 1.62 -12.50
C GLU A 120 -3.69 1.63 -11.48
N TRP A 121 -3.88 2.30 -10.34
CA TRP A 121 -2.98 2.25 -9.19
C TRP A 121 -2.82 0.84 -8.64
N ALA A 122 -3.92 0.12 -8.39
CA ALA A 122 -3.88 -1.24 -7.86
C ALA A 122 -3.08 -2.17 -8.79
N LYS A 123 -3.32 -2.09 -10.10
CA LYS A 123 -2.57 -2.84 -11.12
C LYS A 123 -1.10 -2.47 -11.14
N TRP A 124 -0.79 -1.17 -11.13
CA TRP A 124 0.57 -0.65 -11.19
C TRP A 124 1.39 -1.03 -9.94
N GLU A 125 0.83 -0.85 -8.75
CA GLU A 125 1.55 -1.16 -7.50
C GLU A 125 1.71 -2.67 -7.32
N TYR A 126 0.69 -3.46 -7.65
CA TYR A 126 0.79 -4.93 -7.57
C TYR A 126 1.87 -5.48 -8.50
N SER A 127 1.90 -5.02 -9.75
CA SER A 127 2.92 -5.47 -10.72
C SER A 127 4.33 -5.05 -10.31
N LEU A 128 4.51 -3.85 -9.75
CA LEU A 128 5.79 -3.42 -9.16
C LEU A 128 6.21 -4.33 -8.00
N ARG A 129 5.30 -4.61 -7.04
CA ARG A 129 5.57 -5.49 -5.90
C ARG A 129 5.95 -6.90 -6.35
N THR A 130 5.25 -7.42 -7.34
CA THR A 130 5.54 -8.74 -7.93
C THR A 130 6.91 -8.79 -8.56
N ARG A 131 7.29 -7.78 -9.36
CA ARG A 131 8.63 -7.69 -9.95
C ARG A 131 9.72 -7.61 -8.89
N LEU A 132 9.53 -6.78 -7.86
CA LEU A 132 10.47 -6.70 -6.72
C LEU A 132 10.59 -8.05 -5.98
N ARG A 133 9.49 -8.79 -5.81
CA ARG A 133 9.49 -10.14 -5.22
C ARG A 133 10.26 -11.13 -6.08
N ILE A 134 10.02 -11.16 -7.39
CA ILE A 134 10.75 -12.02 -8.35
C ILE A 134 12.25 -11.79 -8.23
N GLU A 135 12.70 -10.54 -8.22
CA GLU A 135 14.13 -10.22 -8.09
C GLU A 135 14.72 -10.68 -6.75
N ARG A 136 13.99 -10.50 -5.65
CA ARG A 136 14.43 -10.98 -4.33
C ARG A 136 14.55 -12.50 -4.30
N LEU A 137 13.58 -13.21 -4.87
CA LEU A 137 13.61 -14.68 -4.98
C LEU A 137 14.78 -15.14 -5.87
N ARG A 138 15.02 -14.45 -7.00
CA ARG A 138 16.16 -14.72 -7.89
C ARG A 138 17.49 -14.52 -7.17
N ALA A 139 17.66 -13.39 -6.48
CA ALA A 139 18.87 -13.09 -5.72
C ALA A 139 19.12 -14.11 -4.58
N ALA A 140 18.05 -14.65 -4.00
CA ALA A 140 18.12 -15.68 -2.96
C ALA A 140 18.29 -17.11 -3.51
N GLY A 141 18.30 -17.32 -4.83
CA GLY A 141 18.32 -18.66 -5.44
C GLY A 141 17.05 -19.48 -5.17
N ARG A 142 15.93 -18.81 -4.88
CA ARG A 142 14.63 -19.40 -4.52
C ARG A 142 13.55 -19.15 -5.59
N LEU A 143 13.94 -18.69 -6.78
CA LEU A 143 13.00 -18.49 -7.86
C LEU A 143 12.46 -19.85 -8.35
N PRO A 144 11.13 -20.06 -8.38
CA PRO A 144 10.56 -21.27 -8.95
C PRO A 144 10.94 -21.45 -10.42
N ALA A 145 10.87 -22.69 -10.91
CA ALA A 145 11.12 -23.01 -12.31
C ALA A 145 10.11 -22.34 -13.25
N ASP A 146 8.89 -22.12 -12.77
CA ASP A 146 7.84 -21.33 -13.40
C ASP A 146 7.61 -20.03 -12.61
N PRO A 147 8.16 -18.90 -13.05
CA PRO A 147 7.96 -17.61 -12.38
C PRO A 147 6.51 -17.12 -12.42
N ASP A 148 5.70 -17.56 -13.38
CA ASP A 148 4.31 -17.11 -13.50
C ASP A 148 3.43 -17.75 -12.43
N SER A 149 3.85 -18.90 -11.89
CA SER A 149 3.15 -19.59 -10.80
C SER A 149 3.09 -18.80 -9.49
N ILE A 150 3.82 -17.70 -9.35
CA ILE A 150 3.81 -16.86 -8.14
C ILE A 150 2.89 -15.63 -8.28
N VAL A 151 2.35 -15.41 -9.47
CA VAL A 151 1.47 -14.31 -9.82
C VAL A 151 0.02 -14.82 -9.71
N PRO A 152 -0.88 -14.13 -8.99
CA PRO A 152 -2.29 -14.49 -8.97
C PRO A 152 -2.91 -14.43 -10.36
N GLU A 153 -3.88 -15.29 -10.61
CA GLU A 153 -4.49 -15.47 -11.92
C GLU A 153 -5.05 -14.17 -12.51
N PHE A 154 -5.67 -13.31 -11.69
CA PHE A 154 -6.21 -12.01 -12.11
C PHE A 154 -5.15 -11.02 -12.62
N MET A 155 -3.86 -11.32 -12.40
CA MET A 155 -2.72 -10.48 -12.77
C MET A 155 -1.94 -11.00 -13.97
N ASN A 156 -2.27 -12.18 -14.51
CA ASN A 156 -1.59 -12.74 -15.68
C ASN A 156 -1.69 -11.80 -16.90
N GLU A 157 -2.75 -10.99 -16.98
CA GLU A 157 -2.98 -10.01 -18.04
C GLU A 157 -2.23 -8.66 -17.85
N LEU A 158 -1.57 -8.45 -16.71
CA LEU A 158 -1.05 -7.15 -16.28
C LEU A 158 0.49 -7.05 -16.32
N THR A 159 1.12 -7.89 -17.13
CA THR A 159 2.52 -8.29 -16.98
C THR A 159 3.56 -7.31 -17.52
N GLU A 160 3.21 -6.25 -18.26
CA GLU A 160 4.24 -5.37 -18.86
C GLU A 160 3.94 -3.87 -18.71
N GLN A 161 4.43 -3.29 -17.60
CA GLN A 161 4.62 -1.84 -17.48
C GLN A 161 6.10 -1.51 -17.77
N PRO A 162 6.43 -0.80 -18.86
CA PRO A 162 7.81 -0.53 -19.28
C PRO A 162 8.66 0.13 -18.18
N ASP A 163 8.04 1.01 -17.39
CA ASP A 163 8.72 1.78 -16.36
C ASP A 163 9.19 0.92 -15.17
N HIS A 164 8.59 -0.24 -14.92
CA HIS A 164 8.90 -1.04 -13.73
C HIS A 164 10.27 -1.68 -13.80
N GLN A 165 10.73 -2.10 -14.99
CA GLN A 165 12.06 -2.68 -15.12
C GLN A 165 13.14 -1.67 -14.71
N HIS A 166 12.98 -0.41 -15.12
CA HIS A 166 13.89 0.67 -14.74
C HIS A 166 13.88 0.92 -13.22
N LEU A 167 12.71 0.94 -12.58
CA LEU A 167 12.61 1.10 -11.12
C LEU A 167 13.32 -0.03 -10.39
N VAL A 168 13.09 -1.26 -10.81
CA VAL A 168 13.68 -2.47 -10.23
C VAL A 168 15.21 -2.46 -10.36
N ASP A 169 15.72 -2.13 -11.55
CA ASP A 169 17.17 -2.11 -11.78
C ASP A 169 17.86 -0.99 -11.00
N PHE A 170 17.21 0.17 -10.84
CA PHE A 170 17.74 1.26 -10.03
C PHE A 170 17.75 0.91 -8.54
N VAL A 171 16.68 0.26 -8.04
CA VAL A 171 16.59 -0.23 -6.65
C VAL A 171 17.77 -1.13 -6.29
N LYS A 172 18.19 -2.01 -7.21
CA LYS A 172 19.34 -2.93 -7.00
C LYS A 172 20.67 -2.20 -6.79
N THR A 173 20.80 -0.94 -7.23
CA THR A 173 22.05 -0.18 -7.09
C THR A 173 22.23 0.45 -5.70
N PHE A 174 21.18 0.52 -4.89
CA PHE A 174 21.28 1.08 -3.55
C PHE A 174 21.87 0.07 -2.56
N SER A 175 22.90 0.51 -1.83
CA SER A 175 23.46 -0.24 -0.70
C SER A 175 22.67 -0.06 0.60
N GLU A 176 21.92 1.04 0.72
CA GLU A 176 21.13 1.37 1.90
C GLU A 176 19.63 1.08 1.62
N PRO A 177 19.01 0.10 2.32
CA PRO A 177 17.59 -0.25 2.09
C PRO A 177 16.63 0.93 2.22
N MET A 178 16.88 1.83 3.17
CA MET A 178 16.08 3.04 3.36
C MET A 178 16.10 3.98 2.15
N ARG A 179 17.22 4.05 1.41
CA ARG A 179 17.30 4.85 0.19
C ARG A 179 16.52 4.22 -0.95
N ALA A 180 16.57 2.88 -1.07
CA ALA A 180 15.75 2.14 -2.02
C ALA A 180 14.25 2.35 -1.75
N GLU A 181 13.82 2.26 -0.49
CA GLU A 181 12.42 2.51 -0.09
C GLU A 181 12.00 3.95 -0.39
N LYS A 182 12.84 4.95 -0.07
CA LYS A 182 12.56 6.35 -0.40
C LYS A 182 12.41 6.55 -1.92
N PHE A 183 13.28 5.93 -2.71
CA PHE A 183 13.23 6.01 -4.17
C PHE A 183 11.92 5.43 -4.73
N LEU A 184 11.52 4.25 -4.23
CA LEU A 184 10.26 3.62 -4.62
C LEU A 184 9.05 4.47 -4.23
N ASP A 185 9.03 5.02 -3.01
CA ASP A 185 7.94 5.89 -2.56
C ASP A 185 7.88 7.20 -3.37
N GLN A 186 9.01 7.75 -3.79
CA GLN A 186 9.01 8.88 -4.70
C GLN A 186 8.43 8.51 -6.07
N ALA A 187 8.82 7.36 -6.63
CA ALA A 187 8.28 6.89 -7.91
C ALA A 187 6.76 6.65 -7.86
N ARG A 188 6.24 6.18 -6.73
CA ARG A 188 4.81 6.06 -6.44
C ARG A 188 4.10 7.41 -6.48
N ILE A 189 4.64 8.41 -5.79
CA ILE A 189 4.10 9.77 -5.78
C ILE A 189 4.12 10.37 -7.19
N ASP A 190 5.23 10.19 -7.91
CA ASP A 190 5.38 10.69 -9.29
C ASP A 190 4.41 10.02 -10.27
N TYR A 191 4.06 8.74 -10.04
CA TYR A 191 3.00 8.08 -10.79
C TYR A 191 1.63 8.74 -10.52
N LEU A 192 1.25 8.90 -9.25
CA LEU A 192 -0.04 9.50 -8.86
C LEU A 192 -0.21 10.91 -9.42
N ARG A 193 0.84 11.75 -9.29
CA ARG A 193 0.82 13.14 -9.77
C ARG A 193 0.75 13.27 -11.29
N ARG A 194 1.19 12.25 -12.05
CA ARG A 194 1.07 12.20 -13.52
C ARG A 194 -0.30 11.69 -13.97
N ALA A 195 -0.94 10.85 -13.17
CA ALA A 195 -2.17 10.16 -13.53
C ALA A 195 -3.43 11.02 -13.37
N VAL A 196 -3.35 12.14 -12.64
CA VAL A 196 -4.51 12.99 -12.32
C VAL A 196 -4.33 14.43 -12.79
N ALA A 197 -5.40 14.99 -13.35
CA ALA A 197 -5.51 16.42 -13.60
C ALA A 197 -5.81 17.17 -12.30
N GLN A 198 -4.98 18.15 -11.96
CA GLN A 198 -5.19 19.01 -10.80
C GLN A 198 -6.45 19.88 -10.97
N PHE A 199 -7.17 20.14 -9.88
CA PHE A 199 -8.38 20.97 -9.86
C PHE A 199 -9.52 20.42 -10.71
N SER A 200 -9.55 19.10 -10.90
CA SER A 200 -10.65 18.37 -11.56
C SER A 200 -11.87 18.21 -10.65
N PHE A 201 -11.65 18.26 -9.33
CA PHE A 201 -12.62 17.96 -8.29
C PHE A 201 -13.29 16.59 -8.47
N SER A 202 -12.53 15.64 -9.02
CA SER A 202 -12.97 14.29 -9.32
C SER A 202 -12.69 13.33 -8.16
N VAL A 203 -13.35 12.16 -8.19
CA VAL A 203 -13.03 11.06 -7.28
C VAL A 203 -11.56 10.64 -7.43
N ASP A 204 -11.03 10.64 -8.65
CA ASP A 204 -9.63 10.28 -8.90
C ASP A 204 -8.65 11.26 -8.25
N GLU A 205 -8.99 12.56 -8.16
CA GLU A 205 -8.17 13.54 -7.44
C GLU A 205 -8.16 13.31 -5.93
N LEU A 206 -9.31 12.96 -5.35
CA LEU A 206 -9.39 12.55 -3.94
C LEU A 206 -8.61 11.25 -3.69
N VAL A 207 -8.74 10.26 -4.58
CA VAL A 207 -8.01 8.99 -4.51
C VAL A 207 -6.51 9.22 -4.59
N ALA A 208 -6.03 10.06 -5.52
CA ALA A 208 -4.61 10.42 -5.61
C ALA A 208 -4.11 11.04 -4.30
N TYR A 209 -4.87 11.98 -3.73
CA TYR A 209 -4.55 12.59 -2.46
C TYR A 209 -4.44 11.54 -1.34
N MET A 210 -5.43 10.66 -1.19
CA MET A 210 -5.45 9.64 -0.14
C MET A 210 -4.31 8.63 -0.29
N LEU A 211 -4.00 8.22 -1.53
CA LEU A 211 -2.88 7.33 -1.81
C LEU A 211 -1.52 7.99 -1.53
N GLU A 212 -1.35 9.26 -1.90
CA GLU A 212 -0.14 10.03 -1.60
C GLU A 212 0.02 10.20 -0.08
N LEU A 213 -1.06 10.57 0.63
CA LEU A 213 -1.07 10.67 2.09
C LEU A 213 -0.66 9.35 2.76
N ARG A 214 -1.17 8.21 2.28
CA ARG A 214 -0.78 6.88 2.76
C ARG A 214 0.71 6.61 2.57
N ILE A 215 1.30 7.00 1.44
CA ILE A 215 2.74 6.87 1.18
C ILE A 215 3.54 7.71 2.18
N HIS A 216 3.12 8.96 2.45
CA HIS A 216 3.77 9.80 3.46
C HIS A 216 3.69 9.18 4.87
N LEU A 217 2.50 8.68 5.24
CA LEU A 217 2.28 8.01 6.54
C LEU A 217 3.13 6.75 6.69
N ARG A 218 3.25 5.94 5.63
CA ARG A 218 4.15 4.80 5.59
C ARG A 218 5.60 5.24 5.78
N TYR A 219 6.05 6.23 5.02
CA TYR A 219 7.43 6.69 5.09
C TYR A 219 7.78 7.28 6.47
N ALA A 220 6.86 8.03 7.09
CA ALA A 220 7.05 8.58 8.44
C ALA A 220 7.15 7.49 9.53
N ARG A 221 6.56 6.32 9.30
CA ARG A 221 6.67 5.16 10.20
C ARG A 221 8.01 4.43 10.07
N LEU A 222 8.70 4.56 8.93
CA LEU A 222 10.03 4.01 8.74
C LEU A 222 11.04 4.78 9.61
N SER A 223 11.39 4.21 10.76
CA SER A 223 12.40 4.76 11.67
C SER A 223 13.72 3.99 11.52
N PRO A 224 14.78 4.62 10.99
CA PRO A 224 16.12 4.03 10.94
C PRO A 224 16.63 3.63 12.33
N GLU A 225 16.25 4.38 13.37
CA GLU A 225 16.66 4.14 14.75
C GLU A 225 15.99 2.89 15.32
N LYS A 226 14.69 2.69 15.08
CA LYS A 226 14.00 1.43 15.45
C LYS A 226 14.61 0.25 14.72
N GLY A 227 14.93 0.39 13.43
CA GLY A 227 15.58 -0.66 12.64
C GLY A 227 16.97 -1.02 13.17
N ARG A 228 17.79 -0.03 13.52
CA ARG A 228 19.12 -0.26 14.14
C ARG A 228 19.01 -0.92 15.51
N LYS A 229 18.10 -0.46 16.36
CA LYS A 229 17.88 -1.05 17.69
C LYS A 229 17.47 -2.52 17.60
N LEU A 230 16.58 -2.85 16.65
CA LEU A 230 16.15 -4.23 16.42
C LEU A 230 17.31 -5.11 15.92
N LEU A 231 18.13 -4.60 15.00
CA LEU A 231 19.36 -5.28 14.55
C LEU A 231 20.35 -5.49 15.69
N GLU A 232 20.58 -4.49 16.53
CA GLU A 232 21.47 -4.59 17.70
C GLU A 232 20.96 -5.60 18.73
N GLU A 233 19.65 -5.67 18.97
CA GLU A 233 19.03 -6.65 19.87
C GLU A 233 19.15 -8.09 19.35
N VAL A 234 19.02 -8.30 18.03
CA VAL A 234 19.10 -9.64 17.40
C VAL A 234 20.55 -10.10 17.19
N THR A 235 21.51 -9.18 17.01
CA THR A 235 22.93 -9.50 16.78
C THR A 235 23.77 -9.58 18.05
N ARG A 236 23.21 -9.24 19.22
CA ARG A 236 23.85 -9.43 20.55
C ARG A 236 23.67 -10.85 21.11
N LEU A 237 23.69 -11.88 20.24
CA LEU A 237 23.77 -13.30 20.62
C LEU A 237 25.21 -13.79 20.54
#